data_AF-C6XQM1-F1
#
_entry.id   AF-C6XQM1-F1
#
_cell.length_a   1.000
_cell.length_b   1.000
_cell.length_c   1.000
_cell.angle_alpha   90.00
_cell.angle_beta   90.00
_cell.angle_gamma   90.00
#
_symmetry.space_group_name_H-M   'P 1'
#
loop_
_entity.id
_entity.type
_entity.pdbx_description
1 polymer ?
#
loop_
_entity_poly.entity_id
_entity_poly.type
_entity_poly.pdbx_seq_one_letter_code
_entity_poly.pdbx_strand_id
1 'polypeptide(L)'
;MKCLREKRNIVLMTVLPFVLMMSACDNGADKTDENESDVTESEVGSPQYVIPETLELAMPEEAEDVVLDTSNWVVDPPFYAAGQEPFWRLELNNGWFVFQRLGLPEIEAKISAPEKSDGADSFVLEAMTISIRAGECVNAQANEPVRGSITVFHDDVSYHGCVYKGETQAEAPSESVDEAANSNWTKEIGIYAIESDACFRALDEISDGASRKAMVTAMQSRDEGLTAFVLQTAKNNQYLCIAREAGGVESMDALSDVKREDWMNVSGRFMRVESGPPPRACLDAEAVMVDNQLTGYLLPRNCRP
;
A
#
# COMPACT_ATOMS: atom_id res chain seq x y z
N MET A 1 12.92 -31.44 -53.55
CA MET A 1 11.67 -31.97 -54.14
C MET A 1 11.53 -33.45 -53.81
N LYS A 2 10.66 -33.79 -52.84
CA LYS A 2 9.92 -35.06 -52.71
C LYS A 2 9.08 -34.99 -51.43
N CYS A 3 7.78 -34.84 -51.62
CA CYS A 3 6.73 -34.97 -50.61
C CYS A 3 6.51 -36.44 -50.24
N LEU A 4 6.08 -36.70 -49.01
CA LEU A 4 5.17 -37.78 -48.55
C LEU A 4 4.74 -37.36 -47.11
N ARG A 5 3.49 -36.92 -46.86
CA ARG A 5 2.30 -37.74 -46.48
C ARG A 5 2.64 -38.78 -45.40
N GLU A 6 1.89 -39.03 -44.34
CA GLU A 6 0.55 -38.68 -43.86
C GLU A 6 0.38 -39.55 -42.60
N LYS A 7 -0.23 -39.05 -41.52
CA LYS A 7 -1.10 -39.86 -40.64
C LYS A 7 -1.88 -38.96 -39.70
N ARG A 8 -3.17 -38.83 -40.04
CA ARG A 8 -4.27 -38.39 -39.18
C ARG A 8 -4.43 -39.38 -38.02
N ASN A 9 -4.76 -38.89 -36.84
CA ASN A 9 -5.69 -39.58 -35.95
C ASN A 9 -6.74 -38.60 -35.45
N ILE A 10 -7.97 -38.93 -35.81
CA ILE A 10 -9.26 -38.42 -35.36
C ILE A 10 -9.61 -39.20 -34.09
N VAL A 11 -10.32 -38.60 -33.12
CA VAL A 11 -11.43 -39.22 -32.36
C VAL A 11 -12.16 -38.14 -31.51
N LEU A 12 -13.47 -38.02 -31.81
CA LEU A 12 -14.67 -37.64 -31.04
C LEU A 12 -14.54 -36.60 -29.91
N MET A 13 -15.21 -35.44 -29.89
CA MET A 13 -16.65 -35.11 -30.05
C MET A 13 -17.62 -35.87 -29.13
N THR A 14 -18.01 -35.22 -28.03
CA THR A 14 -19.29 -35.44 -27.34
C THR A 14 -19.91 -34.09 -27.00
N VAL A 15 -21.08 -33.87 -27.59
CA VAL A 15 -22.05 -32.78 -27.37
C VAL A 15 -23.25 -33.45 -26.71
N LEU A 16 -23.86 -32.83 -25.68
CA LEU A 16 -25.30 -32.48 -25.63
C LEU A 16 -25.74 -31.93 -24.25
N PRO A 17 -26.87 -31.18 -24.19
CA PRO A 17 -27.24 -30.18 -23.18
C PRO A 17 -28.57 -30.53 -22.44
N PHE A 18 -29.21 -29.50 -21.83
CA PHE A 18 -30.58 -29.44 -21.27
C PHE A 18 -30.76 -30.13 -19.91
N VAL A 19 -31.44 -29.57 -18.89
CA VAL A 19 -32.83 -29.08 -18.84
C VAL A 19 -33.03 -28.11 -17.64
N LEU A 20 -33.84 -27.08 -17.86
CA LEU A 20 -34.48 -26.16 -16.88
C LEU A 20 -35.49 -26.87 -15.96
N MET A 21 -35.62 -26.45 -14.69
CA MET A 21 -36.92 -26.45 -14.01
C MET A 21 -37.12 -25.20 -13.14
N MET A 22 -38.20 -24.49 -13.45
CA MET A 22 -38.92 -23.53 -12.61
C MET A 22 -40.04 -24.24 -11.83
N SER A 23 -40.32 -23.76 -10.62
CA SER A 23 -41.66 -23.69 -9.98
C SER A 23 -41.50 -22.84 -8.70
N ALA A 24 -42.07 -21.65 -8.49
CA ALA A 24 -43.43 -21.11 -8.61
C ALA A 24 -44.37 -21.45 -7.41
N CYS A 25 -44.93 -20.36 -6.85
CA CYS A 25 -46.13 -20.24 -6.00
C CYS A 25 -45.98 -20.68 -4.52
N ASP A 26 -46.67 -20.11 -3.52
CA ASP A 26 -47.98 -19.48 -3.54
C ASP A 26 -48.35 -18.80 -2.19
N ASN A 27 -49.25 -17.80 -2.29
CA ASN A 27 -50.25 -17.28 -1.32
C ASN A 27 -49.87 -16.90 0.13
N GLY A 28 -50.28 -15.76 0.69
CA GLY A 28 -51.40 -14.87 0.35
C GLY A 28 -52.56 -15.07 1.34
N ALA A 29 -53.00 -13.96 1.94
CA ALA A 29 -54.13 -13.79 2.88
C ALA A 29 -53.89 -14.20 4.35
N ASP A 30 -54.48 -13.60 5.36
CA ASP A 30 -55.25 -12.37 5.60
C ASP A 30 -55.65 -12.53 7.09
N LYS A 31 -55.58 -11.45 7.88
CA LYS A 31 -56.41 -11.27 9.07
C LYS A 31 -56.23 -9.87 9.63
N THR A 32 -57.07 -9.00 9.07
CA THR A 32 -57.81 -7.95 9.78
C THR A 32 -58.20 -8.40 11.19
N ASP A 33 -57.88 -7.58 12.19
CA ASP A 33 -58.77 -7.36 13.32
C ASP A 33 -58.82 -5.86 13.58
N GLU A 34 -60.04 -5.37 13.49
CA GLU A 34 -60.49 -4.00 13.69
C GLU A 34 -60.36 -3.65 15.18
N ASN A 35 -59.86 -2.45 15.48
CA ASN A 35 -60.32 -1.76 16.67
C ASN A 35 -60.53 -0.29 16.33
N GLU A 36 -61.80 0.02 16.18
CA GLU A 36 -62.38 1.34 16.00
C GLU A 36 -62.34 2.08 17.34
N SER A 37 -61.72 3.27 17.36
CA SER A 37 -62.03 4.30 18.35
C SER A 37 -61.75 5.68 17.74
N ASP A 38 -62.86 6.27 17.33
CA ASP A 38 -63.13 7.68 17.12
C ASP A 38 -62.30 8.64 18.00
N VAL A 39 -61.45 9.46 17.36
CA VAL A 39 -60.96 10.74 17.91
C VAL A 39 -60.81 11.75 16.78
N THR A 40 -61.81 12.61 16.67
CA THR A 40 -61.77 14.06 16.39
C THR A 40 -60.66 14.62 15.47
N GLU A 41 -61.14 15.19 14.36
CA GLU A 41 -60.48 16.20 13.53
C GLU A 41 -59.82 17.30 14.38
N SER A 42 -58.51 17.47 14.22
CA SER A 42 -57.76 18.63 14.72
C SER A 42 -56.65 18.97 13.73
N GLU A 43 -56.44 20.27 13.58
CA GLU A 43 -55.74 20.95 12.51
C GLU A 43 -54.37 20.37 12.14
N VAL A 44 -54.11 20.40 10.84
CA VAL A 44 -52.83 20.12 10.19
C VAL A 44 -51.77 21.10 10.70
N GLY A 45 -51.03 20.69 11.74
CA GLY A 45 -49.73 21.24 12.11
C GLY A 45 -48.64 20.48 11.35
N SER A 46 -47.85 21.18 10.53
CA SER A 46 -46.70 20.59 9.83
C SER A 46 -45.73 19.94 10.85
N PRO A 47 -45.14 18.77 10.57
CA PRO A 47 -44.13 18.20 11.46
C PRO A 47 -42.94 19.17 11.56
N GLN A 48 -42.77 19.78 12.72
CA GLN A 48 -41.52 20.46 13.03
C GLN A 48 -40.46 19.39 13.27
N TYR A 49 -39.49 19.34 12.36
CA TYR A 49 -38.25 18.62 12.56
C TYR A 49 -37.55 19.25 13.77
N VAL A 50 -37.60 18.59 14.92
CA VAL A 50 -36.71 18.93 16.04
C VAL A 50 -35.35 18.39 15.66
N ILE A 51 -34.46 19.28 15.21
CA ILE A 51 -33.04 18.96 15.08
C ILE A 51 -32.55 18.69 16.50
N PRO A 52 -32.12 17.47 16.85
CA PRO A 52 -31.48 17.26 18.14
C PRO A 52 -30.27 18.19 18.21
N GLU A 53 -30.17 18.96 19.30
CA GLU A 53 -28.99 19.77 19.61
C GLU A 53 -27.76 18.90 19.38
N THR A 54 -26.87 19.44 18.56
CA THR A 54 -25.58 18.88 18.19
C THR A 54 -24.97 18.23 19.41
N LEU A 55 -24.82 16.89 19.39
CA LEU A 55 -23.84 16.23 20.23
C LEU A 55 -22.51 16.90 19.89
N GLU A 56 -22.04 17.80 20.75
CA GLU A 56 -20.65 18.19 20.79
C GLU A 56 -19.87 16.90 21.08
N LEU A 57 -19.50 16.21 20.01
CA LEU A 57 -18.39 15.28 20.02
C LEU A 57 -17.22 16.08 20.56
N ALA A 58 -16.82 15.76 21.80
CA ALA A 58 -15.60 16.28 22.38
C ALA A 58 -14.50 16.12 21.33
N MET A 59 -13.95 17.26 20.90
CA MET A 59 -12.78 17.27 20.04
C MET A 59 -11.72 16.42 20.73
N PRO A 60 -11.03 15.51 20.01
CA PRO A 60 -9.92 14.80 20.59
C PRO A 60 -8.93 15.82 21.16
N GLU A 61 -8.49 15.54 22.39
CA GLU A 61 -7.49 16.30 23.13
C GLU A 61 -6.27 16.52 22.23
N GLU A 62 -5.89 17.79 22.08
CA GLU A 62 -4.71 18.22 21.33
C GLU A 62 -3.50 17.46 21.88
N ALA A 63 -2.77 16.74 21.01
CA ALA A 63 -1.65 15.91 21.44
C ALA A 63 -0.62 16.79 22.17
N GLU A 64 -0.34 16.49 23.44
CA GLU A 64 0.70 17.19 24.19
C GLU A 64 2.05 17.03 23.47
N ASP A 65 2.66 18.15 23.07
CA ASP A 65 4.02 18.19 22.56
C ASP A 65 4.99 17.69 23.65
N VAL A 66 5.36 16.42 23.58
CA VAL A 66 6.34 15.83 24.50
C VAL A 66 7.72 16.41 24.15
N VAL A 67 8.20 17.35 24.95
CA VAL A 67 9.56 17.88 24.83
C VAL A 67 10.55 16.77 25.22
N LEU A 68 11.12 16.12 24.20
CA LEU A 68 12.15 15.09 24.37
C LEU A 68 13.52 15.74 24.65
N ASP A 69 14.15 15.36 25.76
CA ASP A 69 15.57 15.67 25.99
C ASP A 69 16.44 14.71 25.16
N THR A 70 17.02 15.25 24.10
CA THR A 70 17.84 14.51 23.10
C THR A 70 19.32 14.83 23.23
N SER A 71 19.71 15.66 24.21
CA SER A 71 21.07 16.21 24.37
C SER A 71 22.17 15.16 24.55
N ASN A 72 21.79 13.95 24.95
CA ASN A 72 22.70 12.85 25.22
C ASN A 72 22.60 11.72 24.20
N TRP A 73 21.88 11.89 23.09
CA TRP A 73 21.73 10.81 22.13
C TRP A 73 22.99 10.64 21.27
N VAL A 74 23.22 9.42 20.78
CA VAL A 74 24.37 9.07 19.93
C VAL A 74 24.19 9.63 18.51
N VAL A 75 22.95 9.77 18.06
CA VAL A 75 22.57 10.48 16.83
C VAL A 75 21.52 11.53 17.20
N ASP A 76 21.85 12.80 16.97
CA ASP A 76 20.92 13.90 17.22
C ASP A 76 19.75 13.87 16.22
N PRO A 77 18.50 14.07 16.66
CA PRO A 77 17.38 14.34 15.77
C PRO A 77 17.49 15.74 15.11
N PRO A 78 16.79 15.98 13.98
CA PRO A 78 15.94 15.04 13.27
C PRO A 78 16.76 14.00 12.49
N PHE A 79 16.32 12.74 12.57
CA PHE A 79 16.87 11.64 11.77
C PHE A 79 15.73 10.72 11.35
N TYR A 80 16.00 9.91 10.34
CA TYR A 80 15.17 8.76 10.01
C TYR A 80 16.09 7.56 9.78
N ALA A 81 15.53 6.37 9.79
CA ALA A 81 16.27 5.14 9.57
C ALA A 81 15.58 4.27 8.54
N ALA A 82 16.35 3.51 7.76
CA ALA A 82 15.79 2.60 6.78
C ALA A 82 16.70 1.39 6.54
N GLY A 83 16.10 0.26 6.18
CA GLY A 83 16.79 -0.96 5.76
C GLY A 83 16.13 -1.61 4.56
N GLN A 84 16.88 -2.46 3.85
CA GLN A 84 16.47 -3.05 2.57
C GLN A 84 15.94 -4.49 2.71
N GLU A 85 16.28 -5.20 3.79
CA GLU A 85 15.91 -6.62 3.97
C GLU A 85 15.29 -6.90 5.34
N PRO A 86 13.96 -7.12 5.41
CA PRO A 86 12.96 -6.65 4.43
C PRO A 86 12.95 -5.11 4.36
N PHE A 87 12.29 -4.49 3.37
CA PHE A 87 12.21 -3.03 3.35
C PHE A 87 11.45 -2.49 4.56
N TRP A 88 12.10 -1.57 5.29
CA TRP A 88 11.52 -0.92 6.46
C TRP A 88 12.04 0.50 6.62
N ARG A 89 11.25 1.33 7.31
CA ARG A 89 11.58 2.71 7.66
C ARG A 89 11.19 2.99 9.11
N LEU A 90 11.96 3.83 9.78
CA LEU A 90 11.71 4.30 11.13
C LEU A 90 11.82 5.83 11.14
N GLU A 91 10.79 6.50 11.62
CA GLU A 91 10.71 7.96 11.72
C GLU A 91 10.48 8.42 13.16
N LEU A 92 10.80 9.69 13.42
CA LEU A 92 10.53 10.35 14.69
C LEU A 92 9.43 11.38 14.47
N ASN A 93 8.25 11.13 15.02
CA ASN A 93 7.09 12.01 14.90
C ASN A 93 6.60 12.40 16.30
N ASN A 94 6.72 13.69 16.65
CA ASN A 94 6.14 14.29 17.87
C ASN A 94 6.29 13.46 19.16
N GLY A 95 7.49 12.92 19.42
CA GLY A 95 7.74 12.11 20.62
C GLY A 95 7.52 10.60 20.44
N TRP A 96 7.28 10.13 19.23
CA TRP A 96 7.05 8.73 18.89
C TRP A 96 8.04 8.22 17.85
N PHE A 97 8.45 6.97 17.99
CA PHE A 97 9.04 6.20 16.91
C PHE A 97 7.92 5.57 16.09
N VAL A 98 7.88 5.86 14.80
CA VAL A 98 6.95 5.26 13.84
C VAL A 98 7.72 4.27 12.99
N PHE A 99 7.51 2.98 13.23
CA PHE A 99 8.18 1.90 12.53
C PHE A 99 7.26 1.32 11.46
N GLN A 100 7.68 1.45 10.20
CA GLN A 100 6.95 1.03 9.02
C GLN A 100 7.69 -0.10 8.33
N ARG A 101 6.95 -1.14 7.97
CA ARG A 101 7.45 -2.29 7.22
C ARG A 101 6.55 -2.48 6.02
N LEU A 102 7.13 -2.88 4.89
CA LEU A 102 6.36 -3.05 3.66
C LEU A 102 5.21 -4.04 3.89
N GLY A 103 3.99 -3.56 3.73
CA GLY A 103 2.76 -4.36 3.85
C GLY A 103 2.38 -4.84 5.24
N LEU A 104 2.90 -4.22 6.28
CA LEU A 104 2.43 -4.43 7.66
C LEU A 104 1.92 -3.12 8.25
N PRO A 105 0.99 -3.16 9.22
CA PRO A 105 0.60 -1.99 9.98
C PRO A 105 1.82 -1.30 10.58
N GLU A 106 1.78 0.03 10.62
CA GLU A 106 2.78 0.80 11.32
C GLU A 106 2.72 0.52 12.83
N ILE A 107 3.88 0.61 13.46
CA ILE A 107 4.02 0.43 14.89
C ILE A 107 4.51 1.75 15.46
N GLU A 108 3.69 2.34 16.30
CA GLU A 108 4.04 3.53 17.04
C GLU A 108 4.49 3.13 18.43
N ALA A 109 5.64 3.66 18.86
CA ALA A 109 6.11 3.47 20.22
C ALA A 109 6.58 4.81 20.79
N LYS A 110 6.06 5.15 21.97
CA LYS A 110 6.41 6.40 22.63
C LYS A 110 7.90 6.40 22.96
N ILE A 111 8.60 7.45 22.55
CA ILE A 111 10.04 7.58 22.79
C ILE A 111 10.27 7.71 24.31
N SER A 112 11.14 6.85 24.83
CA SER A 112 11.70 6.93 26.17
C SER A 112 13.20 7.26 26.08
N ALA A 113 13.80 7.63 27.22
CA ALA A 113 15.25 7.85 27.26
C ALA A 113 16.00 6.54 26.95
N PRO A 114 17.04 6.57 26.10
CA PRO A 114 17.79 5.37 25.76
C PRO A 114 18.67 4.91 26.92
N GLU A 115 18.85 3.60 27.02
CA GLU A 115 19.93 2.99 27.79
C GLU A 115 21.20 2.96 26.95
N LYS A 116 22.33 3.41 27.52
CA LYS A 116 23.61 3.38 26.83
C LYS A 116 24.35 2.09 27.11
N SER A 117 24.69 1.35 26.05
CA SER A 117 25.51 0.15 26.13
C SER A 117 26.39 0.02 24.90
N ASP A 118 27.68 -0.29 25.09
CA ASP A 118 28.64 -0.56 24.00
C ASP A 118 28.64 0.48 22.86
N GLY A 119 28.59 1.77 23.22
CA GLY A 119 28.59 2.89 22.28
C GLY A 119 27.30 3.02 21.45
N ALA A 120 26.25 2.31 21.83
CA ALA A 120 24.92 2.38 21.24
C ALA A 120 23.92 3.00 22.22
N ASP A 121 22.92 3.68 21.66
CA ASP A 121 21.68 4.01 22.36
C ASP A 121 20.67 2.90 22.13
N SER A 122 20.15 2.33 23.21
CA SER A 122 19.15 1.26 23.20
C SER A 122 17.84 1.75 23.78
N PHE A 123 16.81 1.82 22.96
CA PHE A 123 15.45 2.18 23.36
C PHE A 123 14.66 0.88 23.56
N VAL A 124 14.36 0.55 24.81
CA VAL A 124 13.48 -0.58 25.14
C VAL A 124 12.07 -0.02 25.29
N LEU A 125 11.22 -0.26 24.29
CA LEU A 125 9.85 0.25 24.21
C LEU A 125 8.86 -0.90 24.37
N GLU A 126 7.58 -0.58 24.56
CA GLU A 126 6.53 -1.59 24.76
C GLU A 126 6.39 -2.53 23.55
N ALA A 127 6.44 -1.98 22.32
CA ALA A 127 6.21 -2.74 21.10
C ALA A 127 7.49 -3.20 20.38
N MET A 128 8.64 -2.59 20.66
CA MET A 128 9.90 -2.86 19.95
C MET A 128 11.13 -2.42 20.76
N THR A 129 12.28 -2.99 20.43
CA THR A 129 13.58 -2.52 20.92
C THR A 129 14.38 -1.93 19.77
N ILE A 130 14.97 -0.76 19.95
CA ILE A 130 15.73 -0.05 18.92
C ILE A 130 17.15 0.17 19.42
N SER A 131 18.15 -0.25 18.67
CA SER A 131 19.56 0.00 18.98
C SER A 131 20.21 0.83 17.89
N ILE A 132 20.77 2.00 18.24
CA ILE A 132 21.39 2.94 17.32
C ILE A 132 22.86 3.11 17.69
N ARG A 133 23.76 3.06 16.70
CA ARG A 133 25.18 3.42 16.84
C ARG A 133 25.55 4.50 15.84
N ALA A 134 26.33 5.50 16.25
CA ALA A 134 26.89 6.47 15.32
C ALA A 134 28.00 5.85 14.46
N GLY A 135 28.17 6.38 13.25
CA GLY A 135 29.26 6.02 12.34
C GLY A 135 28.79 5.38 11.04
N GLU A 136 29.61 4.50 10.49
CA GLU A 136 29.39 3.88 9.19
C GLU A 136 28.28 2.83 9.22
N CYS A 137 27.63 2.63 8.08
CA CYS A 137 26.65 1.58 7.86
C CYS A 137 26.97 0.84 6.55
N VAL A 138 27.04 -0.49 6.61
CA VAL A 138 27.48 -1.33 5.48
C VAL A 138 26.49 -1.30 4.31
N ASN A 139 25.20 -1.15 4.60
CA ASN A 139 24.11 -1.21 3.62
C ASN A 139 23.52 0.17 3.32
N ALA A 140 24.37 1.20 3.31
CA ALA A 140 23.96 2.57 3.07
C ALA A 140 23.36 2.75 1.68
N GLN A 141 22.26 3.48 1.59
CA GLN A 141 21.72 3.92 0.31
C GLN A 141 22.70 4.87 -0.39
N ALA A 142 22.86 4.71 -1.70
CA ALA A 142 23.75 5.54 -2.49
C ALA A 142 23.28 7.00 -2.46
N ASN A 143 24.22 7.93 -2.25
CA ASN A 143 24.04 9.38 -2.28
C ASN A 143 23.42 10.06 -1.04
N GLU A 144 23.24 9.37 0.09
CA GLU A 144 22.86 10.00 1.35
C GLU A 144 23.95 9.91 2.43
N PRO A 145 24.22 10.99 3.19
CA PRO A 145 25.19 10.97 4.27
C PRO A 145 24.65 10.17 5.46
N VAL A 146 25.24 9.00 5.67
CA VAL A 146 24.95 8.13 6.82
C VAL A 146 25.44 8.76 8.12
N ARG A 147 24.60 8.66 9.15
CA ARG A 147 24.87 9.12 10.52
C ARG A 147 25.17 7.97 11.47
N GLY A 148 24.70 6.76 11.15
CA GLY A 148 24.85 5.60 12.00
C GLY A 148 24.27 4.32 11.41
N SER A 149 24.39 3.24 12.18
CA SER A 149 23.70 1.97 11.96
C SER A 149 22.60 1.81 12.99
N ILE A 150 21.54 1.09 12.62
CA ILE A 150 20.39 0.85 13.49
C ILE A 150 19.94 -0.61 13.39
N THR A 151 19.44 -1.13 14.49
CA THR A 151 18.75 -2.42 14.56
C THR A 151 17.43 -2.25 15.29
N VAL A 152 16.33 -2.62 14.65
CA VAL A 152 15.00 -2.68 15.28
C VAL A 152 14.68 -4.15 15.54
N PHE A 153 14.30 -4.49 16.76
CA PHE A 153 13.87 -5.83 17.15
C PHE A 153 12.39 -5.78 17.53
N HIS A 154 11.59 -6.57 16.83
CA HIS A 154 10.15 -6.63 17.02
C HIS A 154 9.63 -8.02 16.61
N ASP A 155 8.76 -8.61 17.43
CA ASP A 155 8.19 -9.96 17.23
C ASP A 155 9.24 -11.03 16.87
N ASP A 156 10.36 -11.07 17.62
CA ASP A 156 11.48 -11.98 17.41
C ASP A 156 12.23 -11.82 16.07
N VAL A 157 11.98 -10.74 15.33
CA VAL A 157 12.65 -10.41 14.07
C VAL A 157 13.57 -9.20 14.26
N SER A 158 14.79 -9.30 13.71
CA SER A 158 15.79 -8.23 13.72
C SER A 158 15.86 -7.56 12.35
N TYR A 159 15.66 -6.25 12.32
CA TYR A 159 15.66 -5.39 11.14
C TYR A 159 16.90 -4.51 11.18
N HIS A 160 17.83 -4.73 10.24
CA HIS A 160 19.08 -3.97 10.17
C HIS A 160 18.99 -2.88 9.11
N GLY A 161 19.56 -1.71 9.41
CA GLY A 161 19.48 -0.55 8.54
C GLY A 161 20.46 0.55 8.90
N CYS A 162 20.34 1.67 8.21
CA CYS A 162 21.19 2.83 8.38
C CYS A 162 20.36 4.03 8.84
N VAL A 163 21.01 4.93 9.59
CA VAL A 163 20.44 6.18 10.05
C VAL A 163 20.90 7.31 9.14
N TYR A 164 19.96 8.13 8.70
CA TYR A 164 20.15 9.23 7.77
C TYR A 164 19.68 10.54 8.41
N LYS A 165 20.10 11.66 7.82
CA LYS A 165 19.66 12.98 8.28
C LYS A 165 18.17 13.17 7.97
N GLY A 166 17.38 13.56 8.98
CA GLY A 166 15.96 13.89 8.83
C GLY A 166 15.76 15.37 8.49
N GLU A 167 14.56 15.70 8.04
CA GLU A 167 14.16 17.09 7.82
C GLU A 167 13.76 17.73 9.15
N THR A 168 14.22 18.96 9.40
CA THR A 168 13.73 19.76 10.54
C THR A 168 12.29 20.13 10.27
N GLN A 169 11.39 19.60 11.10
CA GLN A 169 9.96 19.93 11.13
C GLN A 169 9.79 21.40 11.54
N ALA A 170 10.00 22.33 10.61
CA ALA A 170 9.58 23.71 10.77
C ALA A 170 8.11 23.77 10.40
N GLU A 171 7.23 23.82 11.40
CA GLU A 171 5.77 24.11 11.31
C GLU A 171 5.19 23.85 9.91
N ALA A 172 5.15 22.58 9.52
CA ALA A 172 4.26 22.18 8.44
C ALA A 172 2.84 22.34 9.01
N PRO A 173 1.92 23.05 8.33
CA PRO A 173 0.52 23.01 8.73
C PRO A 173 0.13 21.54 8.80
N SER A 174 -0.63 21.15 9.81
CA SER A 174 -1.09 19.78 10.04
C SER A 174 -1.69 19.18 8.77
N GLU A 175 -0.84 18.57 7.94
CA GLU A 175 -1.21 17.74 6.81
C GLU A 175 -1.54 16.39 7.43
N SER A 176 -2.80 16.02 7.22
CA SER A 176 -3.38 14.74 7.61
C SER A 176 -2.44 13.57 7.32
N VAL A 177 -2.49 12.57 8.20
CA VAL A 177 -1.73 11.30 8.28
C VAL A 177 -1.78 10.43 6.99
N ASP A 178 -2.30 10.93 5.88
CA ASP A 178 -2.44 10.20 4.61
C ASP A 178 -1.32 10.49 3.59
N GLU A 179 -0.47 11.50 3.78
CA GLU A 179 0.47 11.95 2.74
C GLU A 179 1.90 11.37 2.87
N ALA A 180 2.35 11.05 4.09
CA ALA A 180 3.71 10.55 4.34
C ALA A 180 3.95 9.12 3.80
N ALA A 181 2.95 8.24 3.84
CA ALA A 181 3.05 6.86 3.36
C ALA A 181 2.98 6.72 1.81
N ASN A 182 2.62 7.78 1.10
CA ASN A 182 2.50 7.80 -0.36
C ASN A 182 3.75 8.37 -1.06
N SER A 183 4.50 9.26 -0.39
CA SER A 183 5.63 9.99 -1.01
C SER A 183 6.85 9.12 -1.38
N ASN A 184 7.03 7.94 -0.76
CA ASN A 184 8.20 7.10 -1.02
C ASN A 184 8.01 6.14 -2.21
N TRP A 185 6.77 5.67 -2.44
CA TRP A 185 6.47 4.79 -3.58
C TRP A 185 6.56 5.54 -4.91
N THR A 186 6.10 6.80 -4.98
CA THR A 186 6.14 7.58 -6.23
C THR A 186 7.56 7.73 -6.78
N LYS A 187 8.54 7.97 -5.90
CA LYS A 187 9.95 8.03 -6.29
C LYS A 187 10.49 6.65 -6.68
N GLU A 188 10.17 5.62 -5.90
CA GLU A 188 10.68 4.28 -6.11
C GLU A 188 10.18 3.62 -7.40
N ILE A 189 8.89 3.74 -7.71
CA ILE A 189 8.33 3.21 -8.97
C ILE A 189 8.89 3.95 -10.19
N GLY A 190 9.27 5.22 -10.03
CA GLY A 190 10.00 5.98 -11.04
C GLY A 190 11.41 5.44 -11.30
N ILE A 191 12.11 4.99 -10.26
CA ILE A 191 13.44 4.36 -10.39
C ILE A 191 13.34 3.08 -11.21
N TYR A 192 12.32 2.25 -10.94
CA TYR A 192 12.11 0.97 -11.64
C TYR A 192 11.14 1.06 -12.83
N ALA A 193 11.03 2.24 -13.45
CA ALA A 193 10.08 2.46 -14.54
C ALA A 193 10.35 1.52 -15.73
N ILE A 194 11.62 1.28 -16.06
CA ILE A 194 12.02 0.41 -17.18
C ILE A 194 11.60 -1.05 -16.93
N GLU A 195 11.80 -1.53 -15.71
CA GLU A 195 11.45 -2.87 -15.25
C GLU A 195 9.92 -3.04 -15.20
N SER A 196 9.21 -2.03 -14.70
CA SER A 196 7.74 -2.03 -14.68
C SER A 196 7.15 -2.04 -16.11
N ASP A 197 7.73 -1.28 -17.04
CA ASP A 197 7.33 -1.25 -18.45
C ASP A 197 7.64 -2.59 -19.15
N ALA A 198 8.69 -3.31 -18.72
CA ALA A 198 8.95 -4.67 -19.19
C ALA A 198 7.85 -5.64 -18.71
N CYS A 199 7.41 -5.52 -17.46
CA CYS A 199 6.31 -6.33 -16.93
C CYS A 199 4.97 -6.04 -17.61
N PHE A 200 4.65 -4.78 -17.88
CA PHE A 200 3.44 -4.44 -18.64
C PHE A 200 3.45 -5.03 -20.05
N ARG A 201 4.61 -5.01 -20.74
CA ARG A 201 4.77 -5.65 -22.06
C ARG A 201 4.59 -7.16 -21.98
N ALA A 202 5.24 -7.83 -21.01
CA ALA A 202 5.07 -9.27 -20.81
C ALA A 202 3.63 -9.67 -20.46
N LEU A 203 2.88 -8.80 -19.77
CA LEU A 203 1.47 -9.03 -19.46
C LEU A 203 0.60 -9.03 -20.73
N ASP A 204 0.88 -8.13 -21.68
CA ASP A 204 0.18 -8.10 -22.97
C ASP A 204 0.48 -9.33 -23.84
N GLU A 205 1.67 -9.92 -23.71
CA GLU A 205 2.00 -11.18 -24.39
C GLU A 205 1.16 -12.37 -23.91
N ILE A 206 0.78 -12.37 -22.62
CA ILE A 206 -0.07 -13.42 -22.02
C ILE A 206 -1.55 -13.16 -22.31
N SER A 207 -1.98 -11.90 -22.26
CA SER A 207 -3.37 -11.50 -22.47
C SER A 207 -3.40 -10.18 -23.22
N ASP A 208 -3.67 -10.25 -24.52
CA ASP A 208 -3.68 -9.09 -25.41
C ASP A 208 -4.49 -7.91 -24.84
N GLY A 209 -3.81 -6.78 -24.64
CA GLY A 209 -4.38 -5.55 -24.11
C GLY A 209 -4.68 -5.54 -22.61
N ALA A 210 -4.20 -6.51 -21.84
CA ALA A 210 -4.34 -6.53 -20.38
C ALA A 210 -3.59 -5.40 -19.68
N SER A 211 -2.47 -4.92 -20.25
CA SER A 211 -1.64 -3.86 -19.66
C SER A 211 -2.36 -2.51 -19.59
N ARG A 212 -3.24 -2.20 -20.56
CA ARG A 212 -3.88 -0.88 -20.73
C ARG A 212 -4.67 -0.39 -19.52
N LYS A 213 -5.12 -1.31 -18.67
CA LYS A 213 -5.82 -1.02 -17.41
C LYS A 213 -5.24 -1.83 -16.25
N ALA A 214 -4.04 -2.34 -16.42
CA ALA A 214 -3.35 -3.00 -15.33
C ALA A 214 -2.72 -1.95 -14.42
N MET A 215 -2.63 -2.30 -13.15
CA MET A 215 -2.00 -1.50 -12.12
C MET A 215 -0.90 -2.32 -11.47
N VAL A 216 0.23 -1.70 -11.14
CA VAL A 216 1.19 -2.28 -10.22
C VAL A 216 0.64 -2.07 -8.82
N THR A 217 0.33 -3.17 -8.14
CA THR A 217 -0.21 -3.16 -6.78
C THR A 217 0.86 -3.48 -5.75
N ALA A 218 2.02 -4.02 -6.13
CA ALA A 218 3.13 -4.19 -5.20
C ALA A 218 4.45 -4.26 -5.96
N MET A 219 5.54 -3.91 -5.29
CA MET A 219 6.89 -3.94 -5.82
C MET A 219 7.86 -4.35 -4.71
N GLN A 220 8.87 -5.14 -5.04
CA GLN A 220 9.93 -5.54 -4.12
C GLN A 220 11.23 -5.76 -4.91
N SER A 221 12.29 -5.03 -4.55
CA SER A 221 13.63 -5.33 -5.05
C SER A 221 14.13 -6.67 -4.48
N ARG A 222 14.95 -7.38 -5.24
CA ARG A 222 15.54 -8.66 -4.89
C ARG A 222 17.02 -8.64 -5.19
N ASP A 223 17.72 -9.65 -4.67
CA ASP A 223 19.12 -9.90 -5.01
C ASP A 223 19.33 -10.05 -6.52
N GLU A 224 20.58 -9.88 -6.95
CA GLU A 224 21.03 -10.11 -8.33
C GLU A 224 20.40 -9.17 -9.38
N GLY A 225 19.97 -7.97 -8.97
CA GLY A 225 19.39 -6.98 -9.89
C GLY A 225 18.00 -7.39 -10.39
N LEU A 226 17.26 -8.13 -9.57
CA LEU A 226 15.89 -8.53 -9.85
C LEU A 226 14.90 -7.63 -9.12
N THR A 227 13.74 -7.41 -9.71
CA THR A 227 12.64 -6.68 -9.06
C THR A 227 11.33 -7.39 -9.32
N ALA A 228 10.61 -7.71 -8.27
CA ALA A 228 9.31 -8.35 -8.32
C ALA A 228 8.21 -7.29 -8.37
N PHE A 229 7.26 -7.44 -9.29
CA PHE A 229 6.07 -6.61 -9.42
C PHE A 229 4.82 -7.46 -9.37
N VAL A 230 3.80 -7.01 -8.64
CA VAL A 230 2.46 -7.58 -8.73
C VAL A 230 1.60 -6.69 -9.62
N LEU A 231 1.13 -7.23 -10.73
CA LEU A 231 0.24 -6.55 -11.66
C LEU A 231 -1.19 -7.04 -11.46
N GLN A 232 -2.12 -6.12 -11.26
CA GLN A 232 -3.55 -6.39 -11.22
C GLN A 232 -4.22 -5.85 -12.47
N THR A 233 -4.84 -6.74 -13.25
CA THR A 233 -5.63 -6.36 -14.43
C THR A 233 -6.99 -5.77 -14.03
N ALA A 234 -7.68 -5.12 -14.97
CA ALA A 234 -9.06 -4.65 -14.76
C ALA A 234 -10.08 -5.74 -14.39
N LYS A 235 -9.77 -7.01 -14.65
CA LYS A 235 -10.61 -8.16 -14.25
C LYS A 235 -10.24 -8.70 -12.86
N ASN A 236 -9.40 -8.00 -12.11
CA ASN A 236 -8.81 -8.42 -10.84
C ASN A 236 -7.94 -9.68 -10.90
N ASN A 237 -7.53 -10.13 -12.09
CA ASN A 237 -6.49 -11.16 -12.20
C ASN A 237 -5.15 -10.54 -11.78
N GLN A 238 -4.39 -11.27 -10.97
CA GLN A 238 -3.09 -10.84 -10.45
C GLN A 238 -1.96 -11.69 -11.02
N TYR A 239 -0.86 -11.04 -11.36
CA TYR A 239 0.34 -11.67 -11.91
C TYR A 239 1.57 -11.20 -11.14
N LEU A 240 2.45 -12.13 -10.82
CA LEU A 240 3.79 -11.85 -10.31
C LEU A 240 4.75 -11.82 -11.48
N CYS A 241 5.31 -10.65 -11.75
CA CYS A 241 6.39 -10.45 -12.69
C CYS A 241 7.72 -10.35 -11.95
N ILE A 242 8.73 -11.08 -12.37
CA ILE A 242 10.12 -10.88 -11.93
C ILE A 242 10.86 -10.22 -13.09
N ALA A 243 11.18 -8.95 -12.96
CA ALA A 243 11.96 -8.19 -13.93
C ALA A 243 13.45 -8.19 -13.58
N ARG A 244 14.29 -8.07 -14.61
CA ARG A 244 15.73 -7.81 -14.51
C ARG A 244 16.00 -6.33 -14.72
N GLU A 245 17.05 -5.84 -14.08
CA GLU A 245 17.61 -4.52 -14.33
C GLU A 245 17.73 -4.24 -15.85
N ALA A 246 17.37 -3.01 -16.25
CA ALA A 246 17.36 -2.55 -17.64
C ALA A 246 16.31 -3.20 -18.57
N GLY A 247 15.27 -3.84 -18.00
CA GLY A 247 14.01 -4.09 -18.72
C GLY A 247 13.85 -5.47 -19.36
N GLY A 248 14.46 -6.50 -18.78
CA GLY A 248 14.15 -7.91 -19.08
C GLY A 248 13.10 -8.49 -18.14
N VAL A 249 12.40 -9.55 -18.55
CA VAL A 249 11.49 -10.31 -17.66
C VAL A 249 12.04 -11.73 -17.50
N GLU A 250 12.27 -12.14 -16.25
CA GLU A 250 12.66 -13.49 -15.88
C GLU A 250 11.46 -14.44 -15.80
N SER A 251 10.37 -14.00 -15.17
CA SER A 251 9.13 -14.77 -15.12
C SER A 251 7.91 -13.85 -15.04
N MET A 252 6.76 -14.37 -15.50
CA MET A 252 5.45 -13.75 -15.38
C MET A 252 4.42 -14.86 -15.13
N ASP A 253 4.00 -15.01 -13.88
CA ASP A 253 3.14 -16.09 -13.44
C ASP A 253 1.86 -15.55 -12.81
N ALA A 254 0.76 -16.29 -12.92
CA ALA A 254 -0.45 -15.96 -12.17
C ALA A 254 -0.16 -16.06 -10.65
N LEU A 255 -0.54 -15.02 -9.90
CA LEU A 255 -0.32 -15.00 -8.46
C LEU A 255 -1.29 -15.97 -7.78
N SER A 256 -0.76 -17.05 -7.19
CA SER A 256 -1.54 -18.05 -6.46
C SER A 256 -2.12 -17.49 -5.17
N ASP A 257 -3.30 -17.97 -4.77
CA ASP A 257 -4.01 -17.51 -3.57
C ASP A 257 -3.16 -17.54 -2.30
N VAL A 258 -2.33 -18.56 -2.13
CA VAL A 258 -1.48 -18.77 -0.94
C VAL A 258 -0.39 -17.71 -0.81
N LYS A 259 0.13 -17.20 -1.92
CA LYS A 259 1.15 -16.14 -1.93
C LYS A 259 0.52 -14.75 -1.88
N ARG A 260 -0.80 -14.64 -2.07
CA ARG A 260 -1.45 -13.36 -2.27
C ARG A 260 -1.40 -12.48 -1.02
N GLU A 261 -1.56 -13.06 0.17
CA GLU A 261 -1.55 -12.32 1.44
C GLU A 261 -0.21 -11.59 1.67
N ASP A 262 0.90 -12.19 1.24
CA ASP A 262 2.24 -11.59 1.31
C ASP A 262 2.40 -10.31 0.47
N TRP A 263 1.52 -10.08 -0.51
CA TRP A 263 1.59 -8.95 -1.45
C TRP A 263 0.41 -7.96 -1.37
N MET A 264 -0.61 -8.22 -0.54
CA MET A 264 -1.91 -7.52 -0.61
C MET A 264 -2.08 -6.31 0.34
N ASN A 265 -1.05 -5.95 1.09
CA ASN A 265 -1.07 -4.78 1.96
C ASN A 265 -0.18 -3.69 1.36
N VAL A 266 -0.77 -2.79 0.59
CA VAL A 266 -0.04 -1.67 -0.03
C VAL A 266 -0.85 -0.37 0.07
N SER A 267 -0.15 0.75 0.28
CA SER A 267 -0.73 2.08 0.53
C SER A 267 -1.32 2.75 -0.73
N GLY A 268 -0.90 2.32 -1.93
CA GLY A 268 -1.32 2.85 -3.22
C GLY A 268 -1.38 1.81 -4.34
N ARG A 269 -1.63 2.25 -5.57
CA ARG A 269 -1.56 1.43 -6.79
C ARG A 269 -1.03 2.28 -7.94
N PHE A 270 0.06 1.88 -8.56
CA PHE A 270 0.59 2.62 -9.71
C PHE A 270 -0.14 2.23 -11.00
N MET A 271 -0.65 3.23 -11.71
CA MET A 271 -1.30 3.08 -13.00
C MET A 271 -0.47 3.76 -14.09
N ARG A 272 -0.05 2.99 -15.10
CA ARG A 272 0.71 3.50 -16.24
C ARG A 272 -0.16 4.41 -17.10
N VAL A 273 0.30 5.62 -17.36
CA VAL A 273 -0.35 6.59 -18.26
C VAL A 273 0.74 7.37 -19.00
N GLU A 274 0.66 7.43 -20.32
CA GLU A 274 1.65 8.15 -21.15
C GLU A 274 1.38 9.66 -21.24
N SER A 275 0.11 10.07 -21.10
CA SER A 275 -0.29 11.49 -21.11
C SER A 275 -1.72 11.68 -20.61
N GLY A 276 -2.04 12.92 -20.24
CA GLY A 276 -3.39 13.33 -19.83
C GLY A 276 -3.54 13.43 -18.30
N PRO A 277 -4.65 14.01 -17.81
CA PRO A 277 -4.90 14.15 -16.39
C PRO A 277 -5.14 12.77 -15.73
N PRO A 278 -5.01 12.67 -14.40
CA PRO A 278 -5.36 11.44 -13.70
C PRO A 278 -6.85 11.07 -13.91
N PRO A 279 -7.24 9.82 -13.63
CA PRO A 279 -8.63 9.39 -13.69
C PRO A 279 -9.53 10.34 -12.92
N ARG A 280 -10.73 10.62 -13.45
CA ARG A 280 -11.67 11.56 -12.80
C ARG A 280 -12.03 11.19 -11.36
N ALA A 281 -11.96 9.90 -11.04
CA ALA A 281 -12.19 9.40 -9.69
C ALA A 281 -11.01 9.63 -8.75
N CYS A 282 -9.80 9.87 -9.29
CA CYS A 282 -8.52 9.96 -8.58
C CYS A 282 -7.81 11.29 -8.87
N LEU A 283 -8.49 12.42 -8.71
CA LEU A 283 -7.90 13.74 -9.04
C LEU A 283 -6.75 14.14 -8.11
N ASP A 284 -6.67 13.51 -6.94
CA ASP A 284 -5.62 13.58 -5.93
C ASP A 284 -4.46 12.62 -6.18
N ALA A 285 -4.47 11.85 -7.28
CA ALA A 285 -3.40 10.92 -7.59
C ALA A 285 -2.07 11.63 -7.86
N GLU A 286 -1.00 11.12 -7.24
CA GLU A 286 0.34 11.68 -7.39
C GLU A 286 0.93 11.31 -8.75
N ALA A 287 1.51 12.28 -9.44
CA ALA A 287 2.15 12.05 -10.74
C ALA A 287 3.53 11.43 -10.55
N VAL A 288 3.77 10.28 -11.19
CA VAL A 288 5.09 9.66 -11.28
C VAL A 288 5.80 10.21 -12.51
N MET A 289 6.91 10.90 -12.28
CA MET A 289 7.71 11.55 -13.32
C MET A 289 9.09 10.90 -13.43
N VAL A 290 9.52 10.59 -14.64
CA VAL A 290 10.88 10.09 -14.97
C VAL A 290 11.46 11.00 -16.03
N ASP A 291 12.66 11.55 -15.81
CA ASP A 291 13.28 12.53 -16.73
C ASP A 291 12.34 13.69 -17.13
N ASN A 292 11.52 14.14 -16.18
CA ASN A 292 10.51 15.19 -16.38
C ASN A 292 9.41 14.82 -17.40
N GLN A 293 9.22 13.52 -17.67
CA GLN A 293 8.12 12.95 -18.45
C GLN A 293 7.15 12.17 -17.56
N LEU A 294 5.86 12.33 -17.81
CA LEU A 294 4.83 11.59 -17.10
C LEU A 294 4.92 10.11 -17.45
N THR A 295 5.09 9.28 -16.43
CA THR A 295 5.11 7.82 -16.56
C THR A 295 3.79 7.22 -16.06
N GLY A 296 3.15 7.84 -15.08
CA GLY A 296 1.82 7.41 -14.65
C GLY A 296 1.39 8.10 -13.37
N TYR A 297 0.45 7.47 -12.68
CA TYR A 297 -0.14 8.00 -11.46
C TYR A 297 -0.10 6.96 -10.34
N LEU A 298 0.29 7.38 -9.14
CA LEU A 298 0.07 6.61 -7.94
C LEU A 298 -1.33 6.92 -7.41
N LEU A 299 -2.19 5.92 -7.47
CA LEU A 299 -3.57 6.02 -7.04
C LEU A 299 -3.67 5.71 -5.54
N PRO A 300 -4.36 6.55 -4.74
CA PRO A 300 -4.66 6.23 -3.35
C PRO A 300 -5.42 4.91 -3.24
N ARG A 301 -5.25 4.18 -2.13
CA ARG A 301 -5.92 2.88 -1.90
C ARG A 301 -7.42 2.92 -2.16
N ASN A 302 -8.07 4.01 -1.74
CA ASN A 302 -9.51 4.22 -1.84
C ASN A 302 -9.99 4.59 -3.25
N CYS A 303 -9.07 4.98 -4.15
CA CYS A 303 -9.46 5.43 -5.47
C CYS A 303 -9.58 4.29 -6.49
N ARG A 304 -10.70 4.21 -7.23
CA ARG A 304 -10.89 3.22 -8.30
C ARG A 304 -11.10 3.93 -9.65
N PRO A 305 -10.17 3.76 -10.61
CA PRO A 305 -10.24 4.40 -11.92
C PRO A 305 -11.26 3.78 -12.87
#